data_AF-A0A067ESW2-F1
#
_entry.id   AF-A0A067ESW2-F1
#
_cell.length_a   1.000
_cell.length_b   1.000
_cell.length_c   1.000
_cell.angle_alpha   90.00
_cell.angle_beta   90.00
_cell.angle_gamma   90.00
#
_symmetry.space_group_name_H-M   'P 1'
#
loop_
_entity.id
_entity.type
_entity.pdbx_description
1 polymer ?
#
loop_
_entity_poly.entity_id
_entity_poly.type
_entity_poly.pdbx_seq_one_letter_code
_entity_poly.pdbx_strand_id
1 'polypeptide(L)'
;MYKIREIKNKAEQSETMVQEICRDIKKLDFAKKHITTTITALHRLTMLVSAVEQLQVMASKRQYKEAAAQLEAVNQLCSHFEAYRDIPKITELREKFKNIKQILKSHVFSDFSSLGTGKETEETNLLQQLSDACLVVDALEPSVREELVNNFCRRELTSYEQIFEGAELAKLDKTERRYAWIKRRIRTNEEIFKIFPPSWHVPYLLNIQFCKKTRKQLEGILDNLTERPDVGTLLLALQRTIEFEDELAEKFGGDSRSSEIGLDIEEIGRPENNRQNVSDIRKKYERKLAANQGNSTEEKDGNKDLSVPGAGVCLHVLFTVPSSTKILIYVSVI
;
A
#
# COMPACT_ATOMS: atom_id res chain seq x y z
N MET A 1 -5.65 83.83 23.29
CA MET A 1 -5.16 82.57 23.91
C MET A 1 -6.25 81.75 24.63
N TYR A 2 -7.22 82.35 25.33
CA TYR A 2 -8.25 81.61 26.08
C TYR A 2 -9.16 80.69 25.23
N LYS A 3 -9.71 81.18 24.11
CA LYS A 3 -10.56 80.37 23.20
C LYS A 3 -9.85 79.12 22.65
N ILE A 4 -8.56 79.22 22.36
CA ILE A 4 -7.76 78.09 21.84
C ILE A 4 -7.61 77.01 22.92
N ARG A 5 -7.44 77.41 24.19
CA ARG A 5 -7.33 76.49 25.33
C ARG A 5 -8.65 75.77 25.62
N GLU A 6 -9.79 76.46 25.51
CA GLU A 6 -11.11 75.82 25.64
C GLU A 6 -11.41 74.83 24.51
N ILE A 7 -11.09 75.17 23.27
CA ILE A 7 -11.25 74.26 22.13
C ILE A 7 -10.36 73.02 22.32
N LYS A 8 -9.11 73.21 22.78
CA LYS A 8 -8.21 72.09 23.09
C LYS A 8 -8.76 71.19 24.20
N ASN A 9 -9.24 71.76 25.31
CA ASN A 9 -9.85 70.98 26.40
C ASN A 9 -11.09 70.22 25.93
N LYS A 10 -11.95 70.83 25.10
CA LYS A 10 -13.11 70.14 24.52
C LYS A 10 -12.69 69.01 23.58
N ALA A 11 -11.66 69.23 22.76
CA ALA A 11 -11.13 68.21 21.87
C ALA A 11 -10.54 67.02 22.64
N GLU A 12 -9.79 67.28 23.72
CA GLU A 12 -9.22 66.23 24.59
C GLU A 12 -10.29 65.45 25.36
N GLN A 13 -11.34 66.14 25.81
CA GLN A 13 -12.52 65.48 26.40
C GLN A 13 -13.28 64.63 25.37
N SER A 14 -13.47 65.14 24.14
CA SER A 14 -14.08 64.38 23.05
C SER A 14 -13.22 63.18 22.65
N GLU A 15 -11.90 63.32 22.60
CA GLU A 15 -10.98 62.21 22.32
C GLU A 15 -11.08 61.14 23.41
N THR A 16 -11.02 61.53 24.68
CA THR A 16 -11.16 60.60 25.80
C THR A 16 -12.49 59.86 25.75
N MET A 17 -13.60 60.58 25.51
CA MET A 17 -14.93 59.98 25.35
C MET A 17 -14.97 58.97 24.19
N VAL A 18 -14.40 59.31 23.03
CA VAL A 18 -14.34 58.39 21.88
C VAL A 18 -13.47 57.17 22.17
N GLN A 19 -12.33 57.34 22.84
CA GLN A 19 -11.47 56.23 23.23
C GLN A 19 -12.18 55.26 24.18
N GLU A 20 -12.99 55.77 25.13
CA GLU A 20 -13.81 54.94 26.01
C GLU A 20 -14.87 54.16 25.24
N ILE A 21 -15.57 54.83 24.31
CA ILE A 21 -16.55 54.17 23.42
C ILE A 21 -15.88 53.06 22.61
N CYS A 22 -14.73 53.34 21.98
CA CYS A 22 -13.99 52.33 21.21
C CYS A 22 -13.49 51.16 22.08
N ARG A 23 -13.10 51.42 23.33
CA ARG A 23 -12.71 50.38 24.29
C ARG A 23 -13.89 49.47 24.61
N ASP A 24 -15.08 50.03 24.83
CA ASP A 24 -16.26 49.25 25.17
C ASP A 24 -16.81 48.47 23.96
N ILE A 25 -16.72 49.04 22.75
CA ILE A 25 -16.99 48.30 21.50
C ILE A 25 -16.04 47.10 21.37
N LYS A 26 -14.74 47.27 21.59
CA LYS A 26 -13.78 46.16 21.55
C LYS A 26 -14.12 45.08 22.58
N LYS A 27 -14.47 45.44 23.81
CA LYS A 27 -14.90 44.47 24.84
C LYS A 27 -16.12 43.69 24.39
N LEU A 28 -17.11 44.36 23.80
CA LEU A 28 -18.31 43.71 23.26
C LEU A 28 -17.96 42.76 22.11
N ASP A 29 -17.05 43.15 21.21
CA ASP A 29 -16.59 42.31 20.11
C ASP A 29 -15.87 41.05 20.61
N PHE A 30 -15.00 41.20 21.61
CA PHE A 30 -14.36 40.05 22.27
C PHE A 30 -15.40 39.13 22.91
N ALA A 31 -16.35 39.69 23.66
CA ALA A 31 -17.43 38.91 24.27
C ALA A 31 -18.25 38.15 23.21
N LYS A 32 -18.66 38.82 22.13
CA LYS A 32 -19.38 38.21 21.01
C LYS A 32 -18.57 37.08 20.39
N LYS A 33 -17.29 37.31 20.07
CA LYS A 33 -16.40 36.30 19.47
C LYS A 33 -16.23 35.08 20.39
N HIS A 34 -15.99 35.30 21.68
CA HIS A 34 -15.84 34.22 22.65
C HIS A 34 -17.13 33.41 22.78
N ILE A 35 -18.29 34.06 22.89
CA ILE A 35 -19.59 33.39 22.98
C ILE A 35 -19.85 32.57 21.71
N THR A 36 -19.67 33.15 20.52
CA THR A 36 -19.86 32.43 19.26
C THR A 36 -18.93 31.22 19.16
N THR A 37 -17.65 31.38 19.52
CA THR A 37 -16.67 30.29 19.51
C THR A 37 -17.09 29.16 20.46
N THR A 38 -17.53 29.49 21.68
CA THR A 38 -18.01 28.52 22.67
C THR A 38 -19.26 27.79 22.19
N ILE A 39 -20.24 28.50 21.62
CA ILE A 39 -21.46 27.89 21.07
C ILE A 39 -21.11 26.93 19.94
N THR A 40 -20.24 27.31 19.01
CA THR A 40 -19.80 26.44 17.91
C THR A 40 -19.05 25.21 18.43
N ALA A 41 -18.17 25.37 19.41
CA ALA A 41 -17.44 24.26 20.01
C ALA A 41 -18.39 23.27 20.72
N LEU A 42 -19.35 23.77 21.50
CA LEU A 42 -20.35 22.94 22.17
C LEU A 42 -21.23 22.20 21.16
N HIS A 43 -21.70 22.87 20.11
CA HIS A 43 -22.49 22.22 19.07
C HIS A 43 -21.70 21.10 18.37
N ARG A 44 -20.44 21.34 18.00
CA ARG A 44 -19.57 20.32 17.41
C ARG A 44 -19.33 19.16 18.36
N LEU A 45 -19.28 19.41 19.67
CA LEU A 45 -19.11 18.37 20.67
C LEU A 45 -20.36 17.49 20.74
N THR A 46 -21.55 18.09 20.73
CA THR A 46 -22.82 17.35 20.64
C THR A 46 -22.86 16.50 19.37
N MET A 47 -22.46 17.06 18.22
CA MET A 47 -22.37 16.32 16.96
C MET A 47 -21.39 15.14 17.07
N LEU A 48 -20.22 15.34 17.66
CA LEU A 48 -19.22 14.29 17.85
C LEU A 48 -19.75 13.14 18.72
N VAL A 49 -20.42 13.46 19.83
CA VAL A 49 -21.02 12.46 20.72
C VAL A 49 -22.04 11.61 19.95
N SER A 50 -23.00 12.27 19.28
CA SER A 50 -24.02 11.56 18.50
C SER A 50 -23.41 10.75 17.35
N ALA A 51 -22.39 11.28 16.69
CA ALA A 51 -21.74 10.60 15.57
C ALA A 51 -20.99 9.33 16.02
N VAL A 52 -20.31 9.37 17.17
CA VAL A 52 -19.63 8.22 17.78
C VAL A 52 -20.64 7.15 18.20
N GLU A 53 -21.78 7.54 18.79
CA GLU A 53 -22.85 6.60 19.17
C GLU A 53 -23.46 5.92 17.95
N GLN A 54 -23.75 6.67 16.88
CA GLN A 54 -24.24 6.10 15.61
C GLN A 54 -23.23 5.15 14.98
N LEU A 55 -21.94 5.53 14.96
CA LEU A 55 -20.88 4.66 14.44
C LEU A 55 -20.79 3.35 15.23
N GLN A 56 -20.95 3.40 16.55
CA GLN A 56 -20.96 2.19 17.39
C GLN A 56 -22.12 1.24 17.02
N VAL A 57 -23.30 1.78 16.71
CA VAL A 57 -24.45 0.99 16.26
C VAL A 57 -24.21 0.40 14.87
N MET A 58 -23.67 1.17 13.93
CA MET A 58 -23.34 0.69 12.58
C MET A 58 -22.27 -0.42 12.63
N ALA A 59 -21.26 -0.25 13.49
CA ALA A 59 -20.20 -1.23 13.70
C ALA A 59 -20.72 -2.56 14.29
N SER A 60 -21.66 -2.51 15.23
CA SER A 60 -22.25 -3.73 15.81
C SER A 60 -23.16 -4.47 14.84
N LYS A 61 -23.84 -3.74 13.94
CA LYS A 61 -24.67 -4.31 12.87
C LYS A 61 -23.90 -4.71 11.62
N ARG A 62 -22.57 -4.46 11.56
CA ARG A 62 -21.71 -4.72 10.41
C ARG A 62 -22.17 -4.00 9.12
N GLN A 63 -22.76 -2.81 9.25
CA GLN A 63 -23.13 -1.96 8.12
C GLN A 63 -21.89 -1.20 7.61
N TYR A 64 -20.99 -1.90 6.91
CA TYR A 64 -19.66 -1.37 6.58
C TYR A 64 -19.70 -0.10 5.73
N LYS A 65 -20.59 -0.01 4.74
CA LYS A 65 -20.71 1.16 3.87
C LYS A 65 -21.06 2.44 4.64
N GLU A 66 -22.06 2.36 5.50
CA GLU A 66 -22.47 3.48 6.35
C GLU A 66 -21.42 3.79 7.42
N ALA A 67 -20.83 2.74 8.01
CA ALA A 67 -19.77 2.88 8.99
C ALA A 67 -18.53 3.58 8.42
N ALA A 68 -18.16 3.34 7.16
CA ALA A 68 -17.03 4.01 6.51
C ALA A 68 -17.24 5.52 6.40
N ALA A 69 -18.40 5.94 5.87
CA ALA A 69 -18.74 7.36 5.75
C ALA A 69 -18.81 8.05 7.12
N GLN A 70 -19.41 7.37 8.11
CA GLN A 70 -19.49 7.89 9.47
C GLN A 70 -18.12 7.96 10.16
N LEU A 71 -17.24 6.98 9.91
CA LEU A 71 -15.88 6.94 10.42
C LEU A 71 -15.08 8.16 9.93
N GLU A 72 -15.18 8.50 8.65
CA GLU A 72 -14.56 9.71 8.09
C GLU A 72 -15.10 10.99 8.72
N ALA A 73 -16.43 11.09 8.87
CA ALA A 73 -17.07 12.25 9.49
C ALA A 73 -16.62 12.44 10.95
N VAL A 74 -16.55 11.36 11.73
CA VAL A 74 -16.05 11.40 13.11
C VAL A 74 -14.57 11.78 13.14
N ASN A 75 -13.76 11.29 12.20
CA ASN A 75 -12.34 11.63 12.11
C ASN A 75 -12.13 13.12 11.83
N GLN A 76 -12.92 13.69 10.91
CA GLN A 76 -12.93 15.13 10.65
C GLN A 76 -13.38 15.93 11.88
N LEU A 77 -14.43 15.51 12.58
CA LEU A 77 -14.87 16.17 13.82
C LEU A 77 -13.79 16.13 14.90
N CYS A 78 -13.10 15.01 15.10
CA CYS A 78 -11.99 14.89 16.04
C CYS A 78 -10.85 15.88 15.73
N SER A 79 -10.59 16.16 14.45
CA SER A 79 -9.55 17.12 14.03
C SER A 79 -9.82 18.56 14.51
N HIS A 80 -11.09 18.94 14.68
CA HIS A 80 -11.45 20.25 15.23
C HIS A 80 -11.24 20.35 16.75
N PHE A 81 -11.07 19.21 17.44
CA PHE A 81 -10.87 19.15 18.88
C PHE A 81 -9.41 18.95 19.31
N GLU A 82 -8.46 19.06 18.37
CA GLU A 82 -7.03 18.87 18.67
C GLU A 82 -6.47 19.89 19.66
N ALA A 83 -7.05 21.11 19.72
CA ALA A 83 -6.70 22.13 20.72
C ALA A 83 -7.28 21.86 22.11
N TYR A 84 -8.17 20.88 22.26
CA TYR A 84 -8.90 20.57 23.49
C TYR A 84 -8.59 19.17 24.03
N ARG A 85 -7.44 18.61 23.64
CA ARG A 85 -7.01 17.24 24.02
C ARG A 85 -7.00 17.00 25.53
N ASP A 86 -6.65 18.01 26.31
CA ASP A 86 -6.51 17.89 27.77
C ASP A 86 -7.84 17.80 28.51
N ILE A 87 -8.97 18.02 27.83
CA ILE A 87 -10.30 17.91 28.44
C ILE A 87 -10.65 16.43 28.61
N PRO A 88 -10.94 15.97 29.85
CA PRO A 88 -11.21 14.55 30.13
C PRO A 88 -12.33 13.96 29.27
N LYS A 89 -13.39 14.73 29.00
CA LYS A 89 -14.52 14.25 28.20
C LYS A 89 -14.15 14.01 26.73
N ILE A 90 -13.26 14.82 26.17
CA ILE A 90 -12.78 14.68 24.79
C ILE A 90 -11.82 13.49 24.69
N THR A 91 -10.99 13.30 25.71
CA THR A 91 -10.15 12.10 25.83
C THR A 91 -11.00 10.83 25.90
N GLU A 92 -12.06 10.81 26.73
CA GLU A 92 -13.00 9.67 26.81
C GLU A 92 -13.64 9.35 25.44
N LEU A 93 -14.07 10.38 24.71
CA LEU A 93 -14.65 10.20 23.37
C LEU A 93 -13.63 9.68 22.35
N ARG A 94 -12.38 10.16 22.41
CA ARG A 94 -11.30 9.68 21.54
C ARG A 94 -10.94 8.22 21.81
N GLU A 95 -10.92 7.80 23.08
CA GLU A 95 -10.70 6.40 23.45
C GLU A 95 -11.87 5.51 23.00
N LYS A 96 -13.12 5.96 23.19
CA LYS A 96 -14.29 5.26 22.64
C LYS A 96 -14.19 5.10 21.12
N PHE A 97 -13.82 6.16 20.40
CA PHE A 97 -13.65 6.13 18.97
C PHE A 97 -12.53 5.16 18.54
N LYS A 98 -11.40 5.17 19.24
CA LYS A 98 -10.30 4.22 19.02
C LYS A 98 -10.74 2.78 19.24
N ASN A 99 -11.52 2.49 20.27
CA ASN A 99 -12.08 1.16 20.52
C ASN A 99 -13.00 0.72 19.39
N ILE A 100 -13.86 1.61 18.88
CA ILE A 100 -14.73 1.32 17.73
C ILE A 100 -13.90 1.02 16.47
N LYS A 101 -12.82 1.76 16.21
CA LYS A 101 -11.87 1.44 15.12
C LYS A 101 -11.31 0.02 15.24
N GLN A 102 -10.93 -0.40 16.44
CA GLN A 102 -10.41 -1.76 16.68
C GLN A 102 -11.49 -2.83 16.50
N ILE A 103 -12.72 -2.57 16.94
CA ILE A 103 -13.86 -3.48 16.74
C ILE A 103 -14.14 -3.64 15.24
N LEU A 104 -14.20 -2.53 14.49
CA LEU A 104 -14.38 -2.57 13.04
C LEU A 104 -13.25 -3.36 12.36
N LYS A 105 -11.99 -3.10 12.72
CA LYS A 105 -10.85 -3.87 12.22
C LYS A 105 -11.03 -5.37 12.48
N SER A 106 -11.39 -5.76 13.72
CA SER A 106 -11.60 -7.15 14.08
C SER A 106 -12.74 -7.80 13.29
N HIS A 107 -13.86 -7.11 13.10
CA HIS A 107 -14.99 -7.61 12.33
C HIS A 107 -14.62 -7.83 10.87
N VAL A 108 -13.95 -6.85 10.25
CA VAL A 108 -13.46 -6.96 8.87
C VAL A 108 -12.51 -8.15 8.73
N PHE A 109 -11.52 -8.28 9.61
CA PHE A 109 -10.54 -9.38 9.55
C PHE A 109 -11.20 -10.76 9.74
N SER A 110 -12.18 -10.84 10.64
CA SER A 110 -12.97 -12.06 10.84
C SER A 110 -13.74 -12.44 9.57
N ASP A 111 -14.40 -11.48 8.92
CA ASP A 111 -15.22 -11.74 7.73
C ASP A 111 -14.35 -12.14 6.54
N PHE A 112 -13.22 -11.45 6.34
CA PHE A 112 -12.23 -11.85 5.33
C PHE A 112 -11.67 -13.23 5.62
N SER A 113 -11.50 -13.62 6.89
CA SER A 113 -11.01 -14.95 7.28
C SER A 113 -12.01 -16.06 6.96
N SER A 114 -13.32 -15.79 7.05
CA SER A 114 -14.39 -16.73 6.67
C SER A 114 -14.65 -16.83 5.16
N LEU A 115 -13.98 -16.01 4.33
CA LEU A 115 -14.12 -16.06 2.89
C LEU A 115 -13.68 -17.44 2.33
N GLY A 116 -14.58 -18.10 1.60
CA GLY A 116 -14.36 -19.42 0.99
C GLY A 116 -14.89 -20.61 1.80
N THR A 117 -15.60 -20.39 2.92
CA THR A 117 -16.22 -21.47 3.71
C THR A 117 -17.75 -21.55 3.58
N GLY A 118 -18.37 -20.70 2.75
CA GLY A 118 -19.83 -20.55 2.61
C GLY A 118 -20.44 -21.34 1.43
N LYS A 119 -21.78 -21.34 1.34
CA LYS A 119 -22.54 -21.87 0.19
C LYS A 119 -22.66 -20.80 -0.91
N GLU A 120 -22.71 -21.21 -2.18
CA GLU A 120 -22.67 -20.31 -3.37
C GLU A 120 -23.65 -19.12 -3.33
N THR A 121 -24.86 -19.29 -2.79
CA THR A 121 -25.87 -18.21 -2.75
C THR A 121 -25.59 -17.18 -1.65
N GLU A 122 -25.02 -17.61 -0.53
CA GLU A 122 -24.58 -16.72 0.57
C GLU A 122 -23.31 -15.95 0.19
N GLU A 123 -22.57 -16.48 -0.78
CA GLU A 123 -21.30 -15.94 -1.24
C GLU A 123 -21.46 -14.59 -1.95
N THR A 124 -22.50 -14.39 -2.78
CA THR A 124 -22.72 -13.11 -3.48
C THR A 124 -22.98 -11.92 -2.53
N ASN A 125 -23.83 -12.11 -1.51
CA ASN A 125 -24.09 -11.09 -0.50
C ASN A 125 -22.86 -10.85 0.37
N LEU A 126 -22.11 -11.91 0.70
CA LEU A 126 -20.85 -11.80 1.44
C LEU A 126 -19.80 -11.03 0.63
N LEU A 127 -19.68 -11.26 -0.67
CA LEU A 127 -18.74 -10.53 -1.54
C LEU A 127 -19.06 -9.03 -1.58
N GLN A 128 -20.35 -8.66 -1.68
CA GLN A 128 -20.76 -7.26 -1.58
C GLN A 128 -20.43 -6.66 -0.20
N GLN A 129 -20.72 -7.40 0.86
CA GLN A 129 -20.41 -6.96 2.23
C GLN A 129 -18.89 -6.78 2.44
N LEU A 130 -18.07 -7.66 1.87
CA LEU A 130 -16.60 -7.55 1.91
C LEU A 130 -16.08 -6.40 1.05
N SER A 131 -16.71 -6.13 -0.08
CA SER A 131 -16.43 -4.92 -0.88
C SER A 131 -16.72 -3.66 -0.07
N ASP A 132 -17.84 -3.63 0.66
CA ASP A 132 -18.17 -2.51 1.55
C ASP A 132 -17.19 -2.43 2.75
N ALA A 133 -16.69 -3.57 3.24
CA ALA A 133 -15.67 -3.64 4.28
C ALA A 133 -14.34 -3.00 3.84
N CYS A 134 -13.99 -3.08 2.55
CA CYS A 134 -12.82 -2.38 2.01
C CYS A 134 -12.90 -0.86 2.21
N LEU A 135 -14.10 -0.26 2.11
CA LEU A 135 -14.30 1.17 2.36
C LEU A 135 -13.97 1.54 3.81
N VAL A 136 -14.31 0.67 4.77
CA VAL A 136 -13.95 0.87 6.18
C VAL A 136 -12.44 0.80 6.37
N VAL A 137 -11.77 -0.13 5.68
CA VAL A 137 -10.31 -0.27 5.76
C VAL A 137 -9.60 0.96 5.21
N ASP A 138 -10.08 1.54 4.10
CA ASP A 138 -9.53 2.77 3.55
C ASP A 138 -9.79 3.98 4.45
N ALA A 139 -10.94 4.03 5.14
CA ALA A 139 -11.26 5.07 6.13
C ALA A 139 -10.54 4.91 7.49
N LEU A 140 -9.91 3.75 7.73
CA LEU A 140 -9.05 3.49 8.89
C LEU A 140 -7.62 4.00 8.60
N GLU A 141 -6.60 3.26 9.03
CA GLU A 141 -5.19 3.62 8.85
C GLU A 141 -4.58 2.80 7.71
N PRO A 142 -3.64 3.35 6.92
CA PRO A 142 -2.98 2.61 5.83
C PRO A 142 -2.32 1.29 6.27
N SER A 143 -1.85 1.24 7.52
CA SER A 143 -1.28 0.04 8.15
C SER A 143 -2.28 -1.13 8.20
N VAL A 144 -3.58 -0.85 8.40
CA VAL A 144 -4.63 -1.86 8.46
C VAL A 144 -4.83 -2.50 7.09
N ARG A 145 -4.76 -1.70 6.02
CA ARG A 145 -4.83 -2.19 4.64
C ARG A 145 -3.65 -3.10 4.32
N GLU A 146 -2.43 -2.67 4.63
CA GLU A 146 -1.23 -3.48 4.41
C GLU A 146 -1.29 -4.81 5.16
N GLU A 147 -1.74 -4.79 6.42
CA GLU A 147 -1.91 -5.98 7.24
C GLU A 147 -2.97 -6.92 6.65
N LEU A 148 -4.13 -6.40 6.24
CA LEU A 148 -5.20 -7.18 5.63
C LEU A 148 -4.75 -7.84 4.32
N VAL A 149 -4.13 -7.07 3.43
CA VAL A 149 -3.65 -7.58 2.13
C VAL A 149 -2.54 -8.61 2.33
N ASN A 150 -1.62 -8.38 3.26
CA ASN A 150 -0.57 -9.34 3.59
C ASN A 150 -1.15 -10.65 4.17
N ASN A 151 -2.12 -10.57 5.08
CA ASN A 151 -2.79 -11.76 5.63
C ASN A 151 -3.55 -12.54 4.55
N PHE A 152 -4.26 -11.84 3.66
CA PHE A 152 -4.93 -12.45 2.52
C PHE A 152 -3.92 -13.17 1.60
N CYS A 153 -2.85 -12.48 1.19
CA CYS A 153 -1.83 -13.05 0.32
C CYS A 153 -1.13 -14.26 0.96
N ARG A 154 -0.82 -14.19 2.26
CA ARG A 154 -0.23 -15.32 3.00
C ARG A 154 -1.15 -16.53 2.99
N ARG A 155 -2.44 -16.33 3.29
CA ARG A 155 -3.43 -17.42 3.28
C ARG A 155 -3.55 -18.07 1.90
N GLU A 156 -3.64 -17.27 0.84
CA GLU A 156 -3.72 -17.80 -0.53
C GLU A 156 -2.49 -18.67 -0.86
N LEU A 157 -1.30 -18.24 -0.42
CA LEU A 157 -0.04 -18.93 -0.66
C LEU A 157 0.23 -20.12 0.28
N THR A 158 -0.56 -20.32 1.34
CA THR A 158 -0.44 -21.53 2.18
C THR A 158 -0.65 -22.79 1.36
N SER A 159 -1.63 -22.78 0.45
CA SER A 159 -1.89 -23.92 -0.44
C SER A 159 -0.74 -24.14 -1.44
N TYR A 160 -0.06 -23.08 -1.87
CA TYR A 160 1.15 -23.17 -2.68
C TYR A 160 2.29 -23.85 -1.91
N GLU A 161 2.54 -23.42 -0.67
CA GLU A 161 3.58 -24.01 0.17
C GLU A 161 3.35 -25.51 0.36
N GLN A 162 2.14 -25.92 0.72
CA GLN A 162 1.80 -27.34 0.87
C GLN A 162 2.05 -28.18 -0.39
N ILE A 163 1.76 -27.63 -1.57
CA ILE A 163 1.94 -28.35 -2.84
C ILE A 163 3.42 -28.45 -3.21
N PHE A 164 4.19 -27.40 -3.03
CA PHE A 164 5.54 -27.26 -3.60
C PHE A 164 6.70 -27.43 -2.60
N GLU A 165 6.40 -27.64 -1.31
CA GLU A 165 7.35 -28.14 -0.30
C GLU A 165 7.50 -29.66 -0.34
N GLY A 166 6.55 -30.39 -0.93
CA GLY A 166 6.64 -31.85 -1.08
C GLY A 166 7.76 -32.28 -2.03
N ALA A 167 8.49 -33.36 -1.67
CA ALA A 167 9.69 -33.84 -2.37
C ALA A 167 9.49 -34.08 -3.89
N GLU A 168 8.27 -34.41 -4.34
CA GLU A 168 7.98 -34.65 -5.76
C GLU A 168 7.86 -33.37 -6.60
N LEU A 169 7.43 -32.27 -6.00
CA LEU A 169 7.22 -30.99 -6.68
C LEU A 169 8.27 -29.93 -6.29
N ALA A 170 9.08 -30.22 -5.28
CA ALA A 170 10.28 -29.48 -4.88
C ALA A 170 11.49 -29.81 -5.78
N LYS A 171 11.30 -29.83 -7.09
CA LYS A 171 12.35 -30.11 -8.09
C LYS A 171 12.42 -28.98 -9.12
N LEU A 172 13.63 -28.77 -9.66
CA LEU A 172 13.91 -27.67 -10.60
C LEU A 172 13.14 -27.80 -11.93
N ASP A 173 12.91 -29.03 -12.39
CA ASP A 173 12.11 -29.32 -13.59
C ASP A 173 10.61 -28.99 -13.41
N LYS A 174 10.16 -28.74 -12.17
CA LYS A 174 8.78 -28.32 -11.86
C LYS A 174 8.61 -26.81 -11.72
N THR A 175 9.64 -26.01 -12.02
CA THR A 175 9.58 -24.54 -11.91
C THR A 175 8.44 -23.93 -12.74
N GLU A 176 8.23 -24.39 -13.98
CA GLU A 176 7.12 -23.94 -14.83
C GLU A 176 5.74 -24.18 -14.20
N ARG A 177 5.58 -25.27 -13.45
CA ARG A 177 4.31 -25.59 -12.77
C ARG A 177 3.98 -24.59 -11.67
N ARG A 178 4.99 -23.98 -11.03
CA ARG A 178 4.80 -22.94 -10.01
C ARG A 178 4.18 -21.68 -10.65
N TYR A 179 4.68 -21.26 -11.81
CA TYR A 179 4.14 -20.12 -12.56
C TYR A 179 2.72 -20.40 -13.09
N ALA A 180 2.49 -21.60 -13.63
CA ALA A 180 1.14 -22.00 -14.05
C ALA A 180 0.14 -22.03 -12.88
N TRP A 181 0.60 -22.41 -11.68
CA TRP A 181 -0.23 -22.45 -10.48
C TRP A 181 -0.74 -21.06 -10.10
N ILE A 182 0.13 -20.05 -10.01
CA ILE A 182 -0.30 -18.70 -9.61
C ILE A 182 -1.21 -18.05 -10.64
N LYS A 183 -0.91 -18.22 -11.94
CA LYS A 183 -1.78 -17.73 -13.03
C LYS A 183 -3.17 -18.35 -12.95
N ARG A 184 -3.26 -19.66 -12.71
CA ARG A 184 -4.53 -20.36 -12.52
C ARG A 184 -5.26 -19.89 -11.27
N ARG A 185 -4.55 -19.74 -10.14
CA ARG A 185 -5.14 -19.30 -8.87
C ARG A 185 -5.81 -17.94 -9.00
N ILE A 186 -5.15 -16.98 -9.66
CA ILE A 186 -5.72 -15.64 -9.90
C ILE A 186 -6.96 -15.72 -10.80
N ARG A 187 -6.90 -16.54 -11.86
CA ARG A 187 -8.03 -16.69 -12.79
C ARG A 187 -9.24 -17.39 -12.16
N THR A 188 -9.02 -18.43 -11.37
CA THR A 188 -10.11 -19.19 -10.73
C THR A 188 -10.83 -18.37 -9.66
N ASN A 189 -10.12 -17.47 -8.98
CA ASN A 189 -10.67 -16.67 -7.88
C ASN A 189 -10.93 -15.22 -8.30
N GLU A 190 -11.16 -14.94 -9.60
CA GLU A 190 -11.28 -13.58 -10.14
C GLU A 190 -12.33 -12.72 -9.40
N GLU A 191 -13.49 -13.31 -9.06
CA GLU A 191 -14.56 -12.63 -8.33
C GLU A 191 -14.14 -12.20 -6.92
N ILE A 192 -13.31 -13.00 -6.25
CA ILE A 192 -12.74 -12.63 -4.96
C ILE A 192 -11.74 -11.48 -5.12
N PHE A 193 -10.95 -11.45 -6.18
CA PHE A 193 -10.02 -10.34 -6.42
C PHE A 193 -10.75 -9.03 -6.77
N LYS A 194 -11.96 -9.10 -7.34
CA LYS A 194 -12.80 -7.94 -7.67
C LYS A 194 -13.36 -7.20 -6.45
N ILE A 195 -13.43 -7.84 -5.27
CA ILE A 195 -13.91 -7.16 -4.04
C ILE A 195 -12.94 -6.09 -3.54
N PHE A 196 -11.66 -6.20 -3.93
CA PHE A 196 -10.63 -5.27 -3.50
C PHE A 196 -10.60 -4.06 -4.44
N PRO A 197 -10.47 -2.83 -3.91
CA PRO A 197 -10.25 -1.65 -4.72
C PRO A 197 -9.03 -1.83 -5.64
N PRO A 198 -9.11 -1.43 -6.93
CA PRO A 198 -7.98 -1.54 -7.86
C PRO A 198 -6.70 -0.85 -7.35
N SER A 199 -6.86 0.27 -6.63
CA SER A 199 -5.78 1.03 -6.02
C SER A 199 -4.96 0.26 -4.98
N TRP A 200 -5.47 -0.85 -4.45
CA TRP A 200 -4.74 -1.69 -3.50
C TRP A 200 -3.74 -2.62 -4.19
N HIS A 201 -3.88 -2.83 -5.51
CA HIS A 201 -2.99 -3.67 -6.31
C HIS A 201 -2.78 -5.07 -5.72
N VAL A 202 -3.83 -5.67 -5.13
CA VAL A 202 -3.75 -6.97 -4.44
C VAL A 202 -3.19 -8.10 -5.34
N PRO A 203 -3.60 -8.25 -6.62
CA PRO A 203 -3.02 -9.26 -7.49
C PRO A 203 -1.51 -9.06 -7.72
N TYR A 204 -1.04 -7.82 -7.80
CA TYR A 204 0.39 -7.50 -7.95
C TYR A 204 1.16 -7.87 -6.67
N LEU A 205 0.66 -7.48 -5.50
CA LEU A 205 1.26 -7.82 -4.21
C LEU A 205 1.31 -9.33 -3.97
N LEU A 206 0.27 -10.06 -4.39
CA LEU A 206 0.26 -11.52 -4.35
C LEU A 206 1.38 -12.12 -5.22
N ASN A 207 1.57 -11.60 -6.44
CA ASN A 207 2.66 -12.05 -7.32
C ASN A 207 4.03 -11.76 -6.72
N ILE A 208 4.24 -10.61 -6.07
CA ILE A 208 5.49 -10.30 -5.36
C ILE A 208 5.75 -11.32 -4.24
N GLN A 209 4.75 -11.61 -3.41
CA GLN A 209 4.90 -12.57 -2.30
C GLN A 209 5.15 -13.99 -2.81
N PHE A 210 4.43 -14.40 -3.86
CA PHE A 210 4.67 -15.65 -4.58
C PHE A 210 6.10 -15.72 -5.11
N CYS A 211 6.59 -14.66 -5.74
CA CYS A 211 7.95 -14.54 -6.26
C CYS A 211 8.99 -14.74 -5.15
N LYS A 212 8.83 -14.06 -4.01
CA LYS A 212 9.71 -14.20 -2.84
C LYS A 212 9.72 -15.62 -2.27
N LYS A 213 8.55 -16.26 -2.12
CA LYS A 213 8.46 -17.66 -1.65
C LYS A 213 9.09 -18.64 -2.63
N THR A 214 8.79 -18.49 -3.91
CA THR A 214 9.35 -19.32 -4.99
C THR A 214 10.85 -19.22 -5.05
N ARG A 215 11.39 -17.99 -4.96
CA ARG A 215 12.81 -17.72 -4.84
C ARG A 215 13.45 -18.51 -3.70
N LYS A 216 12.93 -18.36 -2.48
CA LYS A 216 13.46 -19.05 -1.30
C LYS A 216 13.43 -20.58 -1.44
N GLN A 217 12.37 -21.12 -2.02
CA GLN A 217 12.26 -22.57 -2.26
C GLN A 217 13.25 -23.04 -3.34
N LEU A 218 13.45 -22.27 -4.41
CA LEU A 218 14.43 -22.60 -5.45
C LEU A 218 15.87 -22.49 -4.93
N GLU A 219 16.20 -21.46 -4.14
CA GLU A 219 17.48 -21.35 -3.42
C GLU A 219 17.73 -22.61 -2.57
N GLY A 220 16.74 -23.01 -1.76
CA GLY A 220 16.84 -24.22 -0.94
C GLY A 220 16.97 -25.51 -1.75
N ILE A 221 16.34 -25.61 -2.92
CA ILE A 221 16.54 -26.77 -3.82
C ILE A 221 17.98 -26.78 -4.33
N LEU A 222 18.49 -25.63 -4.79
CA LEU A 222 19.85 -25.52 -5.33
C LEU A 222 20.93 -25.81 -4.28
N ASP A 223 20.74 -25.37 -3.03
CA ASP A 223 21.67 -25.62 -1.92
C ASP A 223 21.72 -27.09 -1.50
N ASN A 224 20.60 -27.82 -1.64
CA ASN A 224 20.49 -29.23 -1.23
C ASN A 224 20.79 -30.23 -2.37
N LEU A 225 21.15 -29.75 -3.56
CA LEU A 225 21.56 -30.63 -4.66
C LEU A 225 22.90 -31.30 -4.34
N THR A 226 22.84 -32.60 -4.07
CA THR A 226 24.05 -33.44 -3.87
C THR A 226 24.76 -33.75 -5.17
N GLU A 227 24.03 -33.79 -6.29
CA GLU A 227 24.55 -34.00 -7.64
C GLU A 227 24.49 -32.71 -8.46
N ARG A 228 25.42 -32.53 -9.40
CA ARG A 228 25.41 -31.37 -10.29
C ARG A 228 24.10 -31.36 -11.08
N PRO A 229 23.31 -30.27 -11.05
CA PRO A 229 22.08 -30.20 -11.80
C PRO A 229 22.37 -30.35 -13.29
N ASP A 230 21.49 -31.05 -14.00
CA ASP A 230 21.50 -31.06 -15.46
C ASP A 230 21.39 -29.62 -15.99
N VAL A 231 22.38 -29.23 -16.79
CA VAL A 231 22.48 -27.87 -17.34
C VAL A 231 21.26 -27.55 -18.22
N GLY A 232 20.70 -28.56 -18.92
CA GLY A 232 19.48 -28.40 -19.70
C GLY A 232 18.29 -27.99 -18.83
N THR A 233 18.10 -28.68 -17.72
CA THR A 233 17.04 -28.40 -16.73
C THR A 233 17.21 -27.00 -16.11
N LEU A 234 18.44 -26.59 -15.80
CA LEU A 234 18.73 -25.25 -15.27
C LEU A 234 18.42 -24.14 -16.28
N LEU A 235 18.87 -24.31 -17.53
CA LEU A 235 18.61 -23.35 -18.60
C LEU A 235 17.12 -23.24 -18.90
N LEU A 236 16.40 -24.36 -18.92
CA LEU A 236 14.96 -24.37 -19.13
C LEU A 236 14.23 -23.66 -17.98
N ALA A 237 14.57 -23.95 -16.72
CA ALA A 237 13.97 -23.28 -15.56
C ALA A 237 14.24 -21.78 -15.58
N LEU A 238 15.46 -21.35 -15.93
CA LEU A 238 15.81 -19.94 -16.10
C LEU A 238 15.01 -19.29 -17.22
N GLN A 239 14.93 -19.92 -18.39
CA GLN A 239 14.14 -19.40 -19.51
C GLN A 239 12.68 -19.19 -19.11
N ARG A 240 12.05 -20.18 -18.44
CA ARG A 240 10.67 -20.06 -17.95
C ARG A 240 10.50 -18.97 -16.89
N THR A 241 11.52 -18.73 -16.07
CA THR A 241 11.52 -17.66 -15.08
C THR A 241 11.51 -16.30 -15.75
N ILE A 242 12.36 -16.10 -16.77
CA ILE A 242 12.43 -14.85 -17.53
C ILE A 242 11.12 -14.60 -18.27
N GLU A 243 10.59 -15.60 -18.97
CA GLU A 243 9.29 -15.50 -19.65
C GLU A 243 8.17 -15.08 -18.68
N PHE A 244 8.15 -15.65 -17.47
CA PHE A 244 7.20 -15.27 -16.44
C PHE A 244 7.39 -13.83 -15.91
N GLU A 245 8.64 -13.40 -15.71
CA GLU A 245 8.96 -12.03 -15.30
C GLU A 245 8.54 -11.00 -16.36
N ASP A 246 8.80 -11.27 -17.63
CA ASP A 246 8.40 -10.42 -18.74
C ASP A 246 6.86 -10.28 -18.80
N GLU A 247 6.13 -11.39 -18.65
CA GLU A 247 4.66 -11.36 -18.57
C GLU A 247 4.14 -10.55 -17.37
N LEU A 248 4.79 -10.64 -16.21
CA LEU A 248 4.42 -9.83 -15.04
C LEU A 248 4.72 -8.34 -15.27
N ALA A 249 5.86 -8.04 -15.89
CA ALA A 249 6.25 -6.68 -16.23
C ALA A 249 5.29 -6.06 -17.25
N GLU A 250 4.84 -6.82 -18.24
CA GLU A 250 3.85 -6.36 -19.22
C GLU A 250 2.48 -6.14 -18.56
N LYS A 251 2.06 -7.07 -17.69
CA LYS A 251 0.77 -7.02 -17.01
C LYS A 251 0.65 -5.90 -15.98
N PHE A 252 1.73 -5.59 -15.26
CA PHE A 252 1.71 -4.64 -14.14
C PHE A 252 2.57 -3.39 -14.35
N GLY A 253 3.43 -3.35 -15.37
CA GLY A 253 4.29 -2.20 -15.70
C GLY A 253 3.63 -1.13 -16.55
N GLY A 254 2.38 -1.34 -16.99
CA GLY A 254 1.65 -0.43 -17.88
C GLY A 254 1.03 0.81 -17.23
N ASP A 255 0.92 0.88 -15.90
CA ASP A 255 0.12 1.93 -15.24
C ASP A 255 0.87 3.26 -15.01
N SER A 256 2.06 3.41 -15.60
CA SER A 256 2.83 4.66 -15.59
C SER A 256 2.88 5.38 -16.96
N ARG A 257 2.12 4.92 -17.97
CA ARG A 257 2.13 5.51 -19.33
C ARG A 257 0.78 6.06 -19.81
N SER A 258 -0.27 6.03 -18.99
CA SER A 258 -1.62 6.52 -19.32
C SER A 258 -1.87 8.00 -18.94
N SER A 259 -0.81 8.78 -18.77
CA SER A 259 -0.87 10.25 -18.83
C SER A 259 0.41 10.78 -19.44
N GLU A 260 0.47 10.80 -20.77
CA GLU A 260 1.03 11.90 -21.57
C GLU A 260 0.85 11.57 -23.06
N ILE A 261 -0.18 12.21 -23.62
CA ILE A 261 -0.21 12.88 -24.93
C ILE A 261 0.24 12.06 -26.14
N GLY A 262 -0.75 11.76 -26.99
CA GLY A 262 -0.54 11.16 -28.30
C GLY A 262 0.25 12.04 -29.26
N LEU A 263 0.99 11.37 -30.14
CA LEU A 263 1.27 11.79 -31.51
C LEU A 263 1.32 10.53 -32.38
N ASP A 264 0.47 10.52 -33.40
CA ASP A 264 0.41 9.55 -34.47
C ASP A 264 1.75 9.46 -35.22
N ILE A 265 2.27 8.25 -35.43
CA ILE A 265 3.00 7.87 -36.65
C ILE A 265 2.67 6.40 -36.98
N GLU A 266 2.21 6.19 -38.20
CA GLU A 266 1.80 4.94 -38.82
C GLU A 266 2.93 3.89 -38.97
N GLU A 267 2.51 2.63 -38.78
CA GLU A 267 2.84 1.40 -39.52
C GLU A 267 4.31 1.06 -39.89
N ILE A 268 4.77 -0.14 -39.49
CA ILE A 268 5.19 -1.25 -40.38
C ILE A 268 5.75 -2.43 -39.53
N GLY A 269 5.13 -3.61 -39.70
CA GLY A 269 5.82 -4.91 -39.75
C GLY A 269 6.21 -5.63 -38.45
N ARG A 270 5.41 -6.66 -38.10
CA ARG A 270 5.89 -7.94 -37.52
C ARG A 270 5.54 -9.05 -38.53
N PRO A 271 6.13 -10.26 -38.50
CA PRO A 271 7.04 -10.81 -37.49
C PRO A 271 8.26 -11.60 -38.05
N GLU A 272 9.13 -12.05 -37.13
CA GLU A 272 9.91 -13.32 -37.13
C GLU A 272 11.38 -13.13 -36.72
N ASN A 273 11.74 -13.59 -35.51
CA ASN A 273 12.85 -14.55 -35.33
C ASN A 273 13.06 -14.91 -33.86
N ASN A 274 12.60 -16.09 -33.45
CA ASN A 274 12.81 -16.66 -32.11
C ASN A 274 13.97 -17.68 -32.07
N ARG A 275 14.99 -17.53 -32.94
CA ARG A 275 16.16 -18.42 -32.99
C ARG A 275 17.51 -17.75 -32.74
N GLN A 276 17.58 -16.42 -32.67
CA GLN A 276 18.87 -15.71 -32.58
C GLN A 276 19.38 -15.50 -31.13
N ASN A 277 18.51 -15.59 -30.13
CA ASN A 277 18.88 -15.23 -28.74
C ASN A 277 19.93 -16.16 -28.11
N VAL A 278 19.99 -17.44 -28.48
CA VAL A 278 20.93 -18.41 -27.87
C VAL A 278 22.39 -18.10 -28.23
N SER A 279 22.62 -17.64 -29.47
CA SER A 279 23.96 -17.28 -29.96
C SER A 279 24.47 -15.99 -29.32
N ASP A 280 23.58 -15.00 -29.17
CA ASP A 280 23.94 -13.68 -28.65
C ASP A 280 24.14 -13.69 -27.13
N ILE A 281 23.37 -14.51 -26.40
CA ILE A 281 23.57 -14.73 -24.97
C ILE A 281 24.92 -15.42 -24.72
N ARG A 282 25.25 -16.49 -25.48
CA ARG A 282 26.53 -17.19 -25.37
C ARG A 282 27.73 -16.26 -25.61
N LYS A 283 27.68 -15.45 -26.68
CA LYS A 283 28.74 -14.47 -27.02
C LYS A 283 28.93 -13.41 -25.94
N LYS A 284 27.84 -12.98 -25.29
CA LYS A 284 27.88 -11.97 -24.22
C LYS A 284 28.55 -12.50 -22.96
N TYR A 285 28.34 -13.78 -22.62
CA TYR A 285 28.99 -14.42 -21.46
C TYR A 285 30.45 -14.79 -21.73
N GLU A 286 30.79 -15.24 -22.95
CA GLU A 286 32.19 -15.50 -23.35
C GLU A 286 33.03 -14.22 -23.32
N ARG A 287 32.47 -13.06 -23.72
CA ARG A 287 33.13 -11.74 -23.58
C ARG A 287 33.33 -11.30 -22.13
N LYS A 288 32.36 -11.59 -21.24
CA LYS A 288 32.47 -11.23 -19.82
C LYS A 288 33.48 -12.11 -19.06
N LEU A 289 33.61 -13.39 -19.44
CA LEU A 289 34.63 -14.29 -18.88
C LEU A 289 36.04 -13.90 -19.31
N ALA A 290 36.22 -13.43 -20.55
CA ALA A 290 37.50 -12.92 -21.04
C ALA A 290 37.91 -11.58 -20.38
N ALA A 291 36.94 -10.70 -20.06
CA ALA A 291 37.21 -9.42 -19.42
C ALA A 291 37.61 -9.54 -17.93
N ASN A 292 37.18 -10.59 -17.23
CA ASN A 292 37.43 -10.76 -15.79
C ASN A 292 38.76 -11.47 -15.46
N GLN A 293 39.51 -11.97 -16.43
CA GLN A 293 40.84 -12.56 -16.21
C GLN A 293 41.99 -11.54 -16.32
N GLY A 294 41.69 -10.27 -16.60
CA GLY A 294 42.70 -9.22 -16.75
C GLY A 294 42.24 -7.90 -16.16
N ASN A 295 42.15 -7.80 -14.82
CA ASN A 295 42.46 -6.58 -14.09
C ASN A 295 42.31 -6.81 -12.57
N SER A 296 43.44 -7.08 -11.93
CA SER A 296 43.66 -6.83 -10.51
C SER A 296 44.55 -5.60 -10.39
N THR A 297 43.98 -4.44 -10.00
CA THR A 297 44.58 -3.38 -9.16
C THR A 297 43.66 -2.14 -9.01
N GLU A 298 43.30 -1.85 -7.75
CA GLU A 298 43.26 -0.55 -7.02
C GLU A 298 42.41 0.70 -7.40
N GLU A 299 41.69 1.15 -6.35
CA GLU A 299 41.35 2.51 -5.85
C GLU A 299 40.08 3.33 -6.28
N LYS A 300 39.28 3.67 -5.23
CA LYS A 300 38.48 4.88 -4.82
C LYS A 300 38.16 5.95 -5.89
N ASP A 301 37.02 6.67 -5.92
CA ASP A 301 36.23 7.37 -4.87
C ASP A 301 34.84 7.77 -5.44
N GLY A 302 33.87 8.16 -4.60
CA GLY A 302 32.43 8.19 -4.92
C GLY A 302 31.82 9.41 -5.62
N ASN A 303 30.53 9.30 -5.97
CA ASN A 303 29.50 10.31 -5.70
C ASN A 303 28.09 9.71 -5.84
N LYS A 304 27.15 10.20 -5.02
CA LYS A 304 25.74 9.82 -4.98
C LYS A 304 24.99 10.42 -6.17
N ASP A 305 24.07 9.63 -6.75
CA ASP A 305 22.78 10.17 -7.21
C ASP A 305 21.69 9.09 -7.07
N LEU A 306 20.66 9.46 -6.31
CA LEU A 306 19.44 8.70 -6.10
C LEU A 306 18.52 8.92 -7.31
N SER A 307 18.33 7.88 -8.11
CA SER A 307 17.05 7.62 -8.79
C SER A 307 17.11 6.25 -9.45
N VAL A 308 16.45 5.24 -8.86
CA VAL A 308 16.09 4.03 -9.61
C VAL A 308 14.64 3.69 -9.31
N PRO A 309 13.71 4.03 -10.23
CA PRO A 309 12.40 3.42 -10.28
C PRO A 309 12.55 2.02 -10.92
N GLY A 310 12.00 1.00 -10.28
CA GLY A 310 11.98 -0.36 -10.82
C GLY A 310 12.72 -1.40 -9.98
N ALA A 311 12.40 -1.51 -8.69
CA ALA A 311 12.75 -2.69 -7.91
C ALA A 311 11.69 -3.78 -8.08
N GLY A 312 11.60 -4.33 -9.29
CA GLY A 312 10.91 -5.60 -9.52
C GLY A 312 11.71 -6.72 -8.88
N VAL A 313 11.05 -7.63 -8.17
CA VAL A 313 11.70 -8.82 -7.58
C VAL A 313 12.21 -9.70 -8.73
N CYS A 314 13.50 -9.60 -9.06
CA CYS A 314 14.12 -10.42 -10.11
C CYS A 314 14.45 -11.81 -9.54
N LEU A 315 13.64 -12.81 -9.85
CA LEU A 315 13.94 -14.23 -9.61
C LEU A 315 15.09 -14.72 -10.48
N HIS A 316 15.29 -14.17 -11.69
CA HIS A 316 16.32 -14.67 -12.61
C HIS A 316 17.75 -14.56 -12.03
N VAL A 317 17.96 -13.66 -11.06
CA VAL A 317 19.25 -13.45 -10.36
C VAL A 317 19.71 -14.72 -9.63
N LEU A 318 18.78 -15.60 -9.26
CA LEU A 318 19.06 -16.90 -8.62
C LEU A 318 19.87 -17.85 -9.48
N PHE A 319 19.63 -17.84 -10.79
CA PHE A 319 20.22 -18.79 -11.73
C PHE A 319 21.51 -18.27 -12.38
N THR A 320 21.88 -17.02 -12.09
CA THR A 320 23.05 -16.35 -12.69
C THR A 320 24.28 -16.33 -11.78
N VAL A 321 24.18 -16.82 -10.55
CA VAL A 321 25.31 -16.93 -9.61
C VAL A 321 25.68 -18.41 -9.42
N PRO A 322 26.84 -18.89 -9.93
CA PRO A 322 27.33 -20.23 -9.66
C PRO A 322 27.76 -20.36 -8.19
N SER A 323 27.45 -21.49 -7.58
CA SER A 323 27.62 -21.87 -6.16
C SER A 323 29.08 -21.94 -5.65
N SER A 324 29.91 -20.94 -5.93
CA SER A 324 31.28 -20.89 -5.42
C SER A 324 31.82 -19.46 -5.29
N THR A 325 31.03 -18.53 -4.75
CA THR A 325 31.64 -17.37 -4.06
C THR A 325 30.69 -16.82 -3.01
N LYS A 326 30.95 -17.14 -1.74
CA LYS A 326 30.52 -16.30 -0.62
C LYS A 326 31.25 -14.96 -0.75
N ILE A 327 30.61 -13.96 -1.35
CA ILE A 327 31.01 -12.56 -1.19
C ILE A 327 29.76 -11.80 -0.75
N LEU A 328 29.87 -11.23 0.45
CA LEU A 328 28.96 -10.25 1.01
C LEU A 328 28.52 -9.25 -0.07
N ILE A 329 27.25 -9.25 -0.44
CA ILE A 329 26.55 -8.00 -0.77
C ILE A 329 25.30 -7.97 0.09
N TYR A 330 25.41 -7.15 1.12
CA TYR A 330 24.34 -6.68 1.99
C TYR A 330 23.01 -6.52 1.25
N VAL A 331 22.00 -7.30 1.66
CA VAL A 331 20.60 -6.87 1.56
C VAL A 331 20.34 -5.99 2.77
N SER A 332 20.59 -4.70 2.60
CA SER A 332 19.91 -3.64 3.35
C SER A 332 19.23 -2.77 2.30
N VAL A 333 18.00 -2.34 2.61
CA VAL A 333 16.99 -1.70 1.75
C VAL A 333 15.98 -2.67 1.13
N ILE A 334 15.07 -3.15 1.99
CA ILE A 334 13.58 -3.14 1.93
C ILE A 334 13.05 -4.19 2.90
#